data_AF-R7T375-F1
#
_entry.id   AF-R7T375-F1
#
_cell.length_a   1.000
_cell.length_b   1.000
_cell.length_c   1.000
_cell.angle_alpha   90.00
_cell.angle_beta   90.00
_cell.angle_gamma   90.00
#
_symmetry.space_group_name_H-M   'P 1'
#
loop_
_entity.id
_entity.type
_entity.pdbx_description
1 polymer ?
#
loop_
_entity_poly.entity_id
_entity_poly.type
_entity_poly.pdbx_seq_one_letter_code
_entity_poly.pdbx_strand_id
1 'polypeptide(L)'
;MEYSAAGLWSLLTLFLCFPCCMTSLLNIKEIVEETCSSDSFNPRCPSSQNLFITKALYGHMKIGECVTFDTDRFGCFADITHLARQRCNGKSTCRIEASDNEIESTQPCIKGLYTYMETSYACIPNLVEPEMCSNVAADRQWKYVMLTRADSKAVGCEDLVAPDYTWIERKRNVITIGCVHNGYTWQVKCIGSKWIGFRGNCTGQTETKPDVVKPPEVGQKPSPKQTIVTKGIQYALTIGITVLFCFVVITTGFVCLKKAEYKAKASKGIELQEMTGDYSNTWKATLMRPVTNDLNNPNASPPQQFYVLNQQNDTPIGTLR
;
A
#
# COMPACT_ATOMS: atom_id res chain seq x y z
N MET A 1 -4.47 -26.61 -42.84
CA MET A 1 -3.76 -25.76 -41.86
C MET A 1 -3.58 -26.61 -40.63
N GLU A 2 -2.41 -27.24 -40.51
CA GLU A 2 -2.04 -28.02 -39.34
C GLU A 2 -1.62 -27.03 -38.26
N TYR A 3 -2.49 -26.83 -37.27
CA TYR A 3 -2.08 -26.16 -36.04
C TYR A 3 -1.16 -27.15 -35.33
N SER A 4 0.14 -26.87 -35.35
CA SER A 4 1.13 -27.72 -34.67
C SER A 4 0.72 -27.86 -33.20
N ALA A 5 0.48 -29.10 -32.78
CA ALA A 5 0.14 -29.44 -31.39
C ALA A 5 1.12 -28.80 -30.39
N ALA A 6 2.38 -28.57 -30.80
CA ALA A 6 3.38 -27.88 -29.99
C ALA A 6 2.94 -26.49 -29.50
N GLY A 7 2.25 -25.69 -30.31
CA GLY A 7 1.82 -24.34 -29.93
C GLY A 7 0.72 -24.33 -28.86
N LEU A 8 -0.16 -25.34 -28.88
CA LEU A 8 -1.23 -25.49 -27.89
C LEU A 8 -0.67 -25.95 -26.54
N TRP A 9 0.34 -26.83 -26.54
CA TRP A 9 1.03 -27.27 -25.34
C TRP A 9 1.88 -26.15 -24.72
N SER A 10 2.52 -25.29 -25.53
CA SER A 10 3.26 -24.13 -25.03
C SER A 10 2.37 -23.08 -24.36
N LEU A 11 1.15 -22.86 -24.88
CA LEU A 11 0.16 -21.99 -24.22
C LEU A 11 -0.39 -22.62 -22.94
N LEU A 12 -0.65 -23.93 -22.93
CA LEU A 12 -1.10 -24.65 -21.74
C LEU A 12 -0.05 -24.66 -20.61
N THR A 13 1.23 -24.82 -20.94
CA THR A 13 2.31 -24.77 -19.93
C THR A 13 2.53 -23.35 -19.40
N LEU A 14 2.39 -22.32 -20.25
CA LEU A 14 2.42 -20.92 -19.80
C LEU A 14 1.24 -20.61 -18.86
N PHE A 15 0.03 -21.07 -19.19
CA PHE A 15 -1.17 -20.86 -18.38
C PHE A 15 -1.21 -21.69 -17.08
N LEU A 16 -0.56 -22.85 -17.03
CA LEU A 16 -0.43 -23.66 -15.81
C LEU A 16 0.71 -23.19 -14.89
N CYS A 17 1.76 -22.56 -15.45
CA CYS A 17 2.84 -21.96 -14.65
C CYS A 17 2.55 -20.54 -14.16
N PHE A 18 1.73 -19.75 -14.86
CA PHE A 18 1.40 -18.37 -14.46
C PHE A 18 0.72 -18.23 -13.08
N PRO A 19 -0.20 -19.11 -12.65
CA PRO A 19 -0.78 -19.03 -11.31
C PRO A 19 0.18 -19.47 -10.20
N CYS A 20 1.26 -20.19 -10.52
CA CYS A 20 2.24 -20.67 -9.54
C CYS A 20 3.33 -19.63 -9.22
N CYS A 21 3.64 -18.73 -10.17
CA CYS A 21 4.74 -17.79 -10.04
C CYS A 21 4.32 -16.41 -9.45
N MET A 22 3.02 -16.08 -9.48
CA MET A 22 2.54 -14.72 -9.14
C MET A 22 2.20 -14.45 -7.67
N THR A 23 2.28 -15.41 -6.75
CA THR A 23 1.87 -15.17 -5.35
C THR A 23 2.92 -15.54 -4.31
N SER A 24 4.19 -15.24 -4.58
CA SER A 24 5.15 -14.97 -3.50
C SER A 24 5.18 -13.46 -3.21
N LEU A 25 4.02 -12.87 -2.95
CA LEU A 25 3.95 -11.51 -2.43
C LEU A 25 4.42 -11.55 -0.97
N LEU A 26 5.58 -10.96 -0.71
CA LEU A 26 6.05 -10.64 0.64
C LEU A 26 4.99 -9.78 1.32
N ASN A 27 4.18 -10.39 2.17
CA ASN A 27 3.17 -9.69 2.97
C ASN A 27 3.88 -9.02 4.15
N ILE A 28 4.37 -7.80 3.94
CA ILE A 28 4.94 -6.97 5.00
C ILE A 28 3.75 -6.37 5.78
N LYS A 29 3.53 -6.85 7.00
CA LYS A 29 2.51 -6.30 7.92
C LYS A 29 3.11 -5.13 8.70
N GLU A 30 2.51 -3.95 8.58
CA GLU A 30 2.80 -2.81 9.45
C GLU A 30 2.03 -2.95 10.77
N ILE A 31 2.73 -2.73 11.88
CA ILE A 31 2.21 -2.83 13.25
C ILE A 31 2.36 -1.47 13.90
N VAL A 32 1.30 -0.99 14.55
CA VAL A 32 1.29 0.28 15.29
C VAL A 32 1.14 -0.04 16.77
N GLU A 33 2.05 0.48 17.58
CA GLU A 33 2.11 0.25 19.02
C GLU A 33 2.12 1.60 19.77
N GLU A 34 1.33 1.69 20.83
CA GLU A 34 1.26 2.82 21.75
C GLU A 34 2.13 2.49 22.97
N THR A 35 2.98 3.40 23.41
CA THR A 35 3.85 3.23 24.57
C THR A 35 3.70 4.41 25.50
N CYS A 36 3.25 4.16 26.73
CA CYS A 36 3.02 5.21 27.72
C CYS A 36 4.34 5.77 28.26
N SER A 37 4.32 6.97 28.85
CA SER A 37 5.54 7.66 29.31
C SER A 37 6.38 6.86 30.32
N SER A 38 5.78 5.93 31.08
CA SER A 38 6.47 5.07 32.04
C SER A 38 7.01 3.77 31.45
N ASP A 39 6.64 3.46 30.21
CA ASP A 39 6.93 2.18 29.57
C ASP A 39 8.03 2.28 28.51
N SER A 40 8.45 1.11 28.03
CA SER A 40 9.46 1.00 26.98
C SER A 40 8.92 0.24 25.78
N PHE A 41 9.06 0.83 24.60
CA PHE A 41 8.78 0.18 23.33
C PHE A 41 9.79 -0.94 23.08
N ASN A 42 9.32 -2.18 22.92
CA ASN A 42 10.19 -3.37 22.84
C ASN A 42 9.74 -4.36 21.75
N PRO A 43 9.77 -3.95 20.46
CA PRO A 43 9.33 -4.80 19.37
C PRO A 43 10.32 -5.94 19.13
N ARG A 44 9.79 -7.10 18.72
CA ARG A 44 10.58 -8.30 18.38
C ARG A 44 10.15 -8.86 17.03
N CYS A 45 11.10 -9.02 16.13
CA CYS A 45 10.90 -9.70 14.85
C CYS A 45 11.29 -11.19 14.95
N PRO A 46 10.64 -12.06 14.17
CA PRO A 46 11.06 -13.45 14.00
C PRO A 46 12.50 -13.56 13.48
N SER A 47 13.16 -14.68 13.76
CA SER A 47 14.51 -14.97 13.26
C SER A 47 14.58 -14.82 11.73
N SER A 48 15.65 -14.18 11.22
CA SER A 48 15.90 -13.78 9.82
C SER A 48 15.20 -12.51 9.29
N GLN A 49 14.46 -11.78 10.14
CA GLN A 49 13.88 -10.48 9.81
C GLN A 49 14.46 -9.35 10.67
N ASN A 50 14.57 -8.17 10.07
CA ASN A 50 15.04 -6.95 10.71
C ASN A 50 13.87 -6.00 10.93
N LEU A 51 13.89 -5.29 12.06
CA LEU A 51 12.98 -4.21 12.37
C LEU A 51 13.23 -3.02 11.45
N PHE A 52 12.15 -2.45 10.95
CA PHE A 52 12.16 -1.20 10.21
C PHE A 52 11.06 -0.29 10.74
N ILE A 53 11.46 0.86 11.29
CA ILE A 53 10.52 1.87 11.79
C ILE A 53 10.02 2.70 10.60
N THR A 54 8.71 2.63 10.33
CA THR A 54 8.06 3.40 9.28
C THR A 54 7.77 4.82 9.77
N LYS A 55 7.26 4.96 11.00
CA LYS A 55 6.89 6.26 11.61
C LYS A 55 6.97 6.18 13.13
N ALA A 56 7.38 7.25 13.80
CA ALA A 56 7.30 7.36 15.25
C ALA A 56 6.94 8.79 15.67
N LEU A 57 5.91 8.94 16.49
CA LEU A 57 5.44 10.23 17.00
C LEU A 57 5.42 10.22 18.52
N TYR A 58 5.68 11.37 19.14
CA TYR A 58 5.64 11.53 20.60
C TYR A 58 4.80 12.75 20.98
N GLY A 59 3.87 12.60 21.93
CA GLY A 59 2.95 13.68 22.32
C GLY A 59 1.59 13.20 22.83
N HIS A 60 0.54 14.01 22.60
CA HIS A 60 -0.83 13.77 23.05
C HIS A 60 -1.79 13.83 21.86
N MET A 61 -1.92 12.73 21.11
CA MET A 61 -2.59 12.73 19.80
C MET A 61 -4.06 12.29 19.85
N LYS A 62 -4.35 11.17 20.53
CA LYS A 62 -5.67 10.53 20.53
C LYS A 62 -5.93 9.80 21.86
N ILE A 63 -7.19 9.47 22.08
CA ILE A 63 -7.61 8.56 23.14
C ILE A 63 -7.14 7.15 22.78
N GLY A 64 -6.54 6.48 23.75
CA GLY A 64 -5.90 5.18 23.59
C GLY A 64 -5.74 4.48 24.93
N GLU A 65 -4.75 3.59 25.01
CA GLU A 65 -4.42 2.89 26.25
C GLU A 65 -3.83 3.86 27.28
N CYS A 66 -2.96 4.78 26.84
CA CYS A 66 -2.24 5.69 27.70
C CYS A 66 -3.07 6.93 28.07
N VAL A 67 -3.93 7.38 27.16
CA VAL A 67 -4.79 8.56 27.35
C VAL A 67 -6.25 8.13 27.34
N THR A 68 -6.86 8.07 28.52
CA THR A 68 -8.22 7.53 28.71
C THR A 68 -9.33 8.58 28.78
N PHE A 69 -8.98 9.87 28.91
CA PHE A 69 -9.94 10.96 29.01
C PHE A 69 -9.61 12.11 28.07
N ASP A 70 -10.65 12.65 27.45
CA ASP A 70 -10.57 13.80 26.56
C ASP A 70 -10.39 15.08 27.38
N THR A 71 -9.33 15.84 27.09
CA THR A 71 -9.09 17.15 27.71
C THR A 71 -9.41 18.32 26.76
N ASP A 72 -10.08 18.06 25.63
CA ASP A 72 -10.39 19.04 24.58
C ASP A 72 -9.13 19.74 24.02
N ARG A 73 -7.96 19.12 24.24
CA ARG A 73 -6.61 19.63 23.92
C ARG A 73 -5.76 18.62 23.15
N PHE A 74 -6.39 17.72 22.39
CA PHE A 74 -5.68 16.81 21.49
C PHE A 74 -4.90 17.54 20.40
N GLY A 75 -3.77 16.97 19.99
CA GLY A 75 -3.12 17.33 18.72
C GLY A 75 -1.69 17.85 18.79
N CYS A 76 -1.05 17.88 19.96
CA CYS A 76 0.37 18.19 20.04
C CYS A 76 1.22 16.92 19.88
N PHE A 77 2.12 16.91 18.91
CA PHE A 77 3.07 15.82 18.70
C PHE A 77 4.35 16.31 18.03
N ALA A 78 5.45 15.62 18.31
CA ALA A 78 6.72 15.74 17.62
C ALA A 78 6.98 14.48 16.80
N ASP A 79 7.57 14.66 15.62
CA ASP A 79 8.07 13.55 14.82
C ASP A 79 9.45 13.12 15.33
N ILE A 80 9.52 11.92 15.89
CA ILE A 80 10.76 11.31 16.41
C ILE A 80 11.21 10.12 15.55
N THR A 81 10.68 10.00 14.33
CA THR A 81 10.96 8.89 13.42
C THR A 81 12.45 8.72 13.16
N HIS A 82 13.21 9.82 13.02
CA HIS A 82 14.66 9.76 12.82
C HIS A 82 15.37 9.08 14.00
N LEU A 83 15.01 9.46 15.22
CA LEU A 83 15.59 8.92 16.44
C LEU A 83 15.27 7.43 16.61
N ALA A 84 14.01 7.05 16.38
CA ALA A 84 13.57 5.66 16.43
C ALA A 84 14.28 4.80 15.36
N ARG A 85 14.41 5.31 14.13
CA ARG A 85 15.13 4.62 13.05
C ARG A 85 16.61 4.44 13.38
N GLN A 86 17.29 5.47 13.89
CA GLN A 86 18.70 5.41 14.25
C GLN A 86 18.98 4.34 15.33
N ARG A 87 18.04 4.16 16.26
CA ARG A 87 18.19 3.21 17.37
C ARG A 87 17.77 1.78 17.02
N CYS A 88 16.73 1.61 16.20
CA CYS A 88 16.09 0.30 15.97
C CYS A 88 16.30 -0.34 14.60
N ASN A 89 16.52 0.43 13.54
CA ASN A 89 16.56 -0.15 12.20
C ASN A 89 17.70 -1.15 12.05
N GLY A 90 17.44 -2.27 11.37
CA GLY A 90 18.44 -3.32 11.12
C GLY A 90 18.65 -4.29 12.28
N LYS A 91 17.96 -4.11 13.41
CA LYS A 91 18.01 -5.03 14.56
C LYS A 91 16.80 -5.95 14.56
N SER A 92 16.92 -7.16 15.10
CA SER A 92 15.77 -8.06 15.29
C SER A 92 14.95 -7.73 16.54
N THR A 93 15.54 -7.02 17.50
CA THR A 93 14.90 -6.55 18.74
C THR A 93 15.42 -5.15 19.07
N CYS A 94 14.55 -4.26 19.54
CA CYS A 94 14.91 -2.91 19.94
C CYS A 94 14.26 -2.56 21.29
N ARG A 95 14.82 -1.59 22.01
CA ARG A 95 14.21 -1.01 23.20
C ARG A 95 14.37 0.52 23.18
N ILE A 96 13.26 1.24 23.31
CA ILE A 96 13.23 2.70 23.46
C ILE A 96 12.34 3.05 24.66
N GLU A 97 12.86 3.82 25.61
CA GLU A 97 12.09 4.30 26.76
C GLU A 97 11.37 5.60 26.38
N ALA A 98 10.08 5.70 26.67
CA ALA A 98 9.29 6.89 26.30
C ALA A 98 9.73 8.15 27.08
N SER A 99 10.37 7.96 28.24
CA SER A 99 10.98 8.99 29.09
C SER A 99 12.44 9.31 28.74
N ASP A 100 12.91 8.90 27.56
CA ASP A 100 14.26 9.25 27.13
C ASP A 100 14.42 10.78 27.01
N ASN A 101 15.46 11.33 27.63
CA ASN A 101 15.77 12.75 27.62
C ASN A 101 15.81 13.35 26.20
N GLU A 102 16.28 12.59 25.20
CA GLU A 102 16.35 13.05 23.80
C GLU A 102 14.95 13.21 23.20
N ILE A 103 14.01 12.34 23.59
CA ILE A 103 12.59 12.41 23.19
C ILE A 103 11.89 13.53 23.96
N GLU A 104 12.05 13.58 25.29
CA GLU A 104 11.44 14.61 26.14
C GLU A 104 11.92 16.02 25.77
N SER A 105 13.15 16.17 25.27
CA SER A 105 13.69 17.46 24.80
C SER A 105 12.88 18.08 23.66
N THR A 106 12.11 17.28 22.91
CA THR A 106 11.28 17.79 21.82
C THR A 106 10.10 18.63 22.30
N GLN A 107 9.71 18.50 23.58
CA GLN A 107 8.64 19.25 24.28
C GLN A 107 7.47 19.68 23.36
N PRO A 108 6.76 18.74 22.70
CA PRO A 108 5.71 19.10 21.75
C PRO A 108 4.47 19.70 22.42
N CYS A 109 4.30 19.44 23.71
CA CYS A 109 3.12 19.78 24.50
C CYS A 109 3.48 20.64 25.72
N ILE A 110 2.48 21.33 26.28
CA ILE A 110 2.65 22.04 27.54
C ILE A 110 3.03 21.08 28.68
N LYS A 111 3.84 21.56 29.63
CA LYS A 111 4.26 20.77 30.80
C LYS A 111 3.05 20.35 31.63
N GLY A 112 3.05 19.10 32.08
CA GLY A 112 1.96 18.52 32.89
C GLY A 112 0.86 17.84 32.09
N LEU A 113 0.90 17.90 30.74
CA LEU A 113 0.04 17.07 29.91
C LEU A 113 0.61 15.65 29.80
N TYR A 114 -0.25 14.63 29.86
CA TYR A 114 0.18 13.23 29.73
C TYR A 114 0.53 12.93 28.27
N THR A 115 1.79 12.59 27.99
CA THR A 115 2.31 12.28 26.66
C THR A 115 2.65 10.80 26.53
N TYR A 116 2.58 10.30 25.31
CA TYR A 116 2.92 8.92 24.97
C TYR A 116 3.58 8.87 23.59
N MET A 117 4.18 7.72 23.27
CA MET A 117 4.82 7.46 21.99
C MET A 117 3.94 6.53 21.15
N GLU A 118 3.71 6.88 19.88
CA GLU A 118 3.07 6.01 18.90
C GLU A 118 4.11 5.61 17.84
N THR A 119 4.45 4.33 17.78
CA THR A 119 5.48 3.81 16.87
C THR A 119 4.88 2.80 15.89
N SER A 120 5.12 3.04 14.61
CA SER A 120 4.77 2.14 13.50
C SER A 120 6.02 1.45 12.98
N TYR A 121 5.99 0.11 12.94
CA TYR A 121 7.12 -0.70 12.51
C TYR A 121 6.70 -1.90 11.67
N ALA A 122 7.65 -2.43 10.92
CA ALA A 122 7.49 -3.65 10.14
C ALA A 122 8.72 -4.54 10.27
N CYS A 123 8.52 -5.86 10.16
CA CYS A 123 9.61 -6.83 10.07
C CYS A 123 9.88 -7.16 8.61
N ILE A 124 11.08 -6.84 8.13
CA ILE A 124 11.50 -7.05 6.75
C ILE A 124 12.60 -8.13 6.68
N PRO A 125 12.55 -9.07 5.73
CA PRO A 125 13.60 -10.07 5.60
C PRO A 125 14.94 -9.43 5.19
N ASN A 126 16.04 -10.01 5.65
CA ASN A 126 17.40 -9.55 5.33
C ASN A 126 17.84 -9.81 3.86
N LEU A 127 16.89 -10.06 2.97
CA LEU A 127 17.12 -10.22 1.52
C LEU A 127 17.23 -8.86 0.80
N VAL A 128 17.18 -7.77 1.54
CA VAL A 128 17.42 -6.41 1.05
C VAL A 128 18.62 -5.86 1.80
N GLU A 129 19.80 -6.41 1.52
CA GLU A 129 21.04 -5.68 1.78
C GLU A 129 21.08 -4.53 0.77
N PRO A 130 21.20 -3.25 1.20
CA PRO A 130 21.15 -2.09 0.32
C PRO A 130 22.37 -1.99 -0.63
N GLU A 131 23.14 -3.05 -0.84
CA GLU A 131 24.24 -3.08 -1.81
C GLU A 131 23.75 -2.96 -3.26
N MET A 132 22.46 -3.18 -3.53
CA MET A 132 21.85 -2.81 -4.82
C MET A 132 21.39 -1.34 -4.89
N CYS A 133 21.61 -0.53 -3.85
CA CYS A 133 21.32 0.91 -3.81
C CYS A 133 22.57 1.79 -3.62
N SER A 134 23.80 1.27 -3.77
CA SER A 134 25.00 2.13 -3.75
C SER A 134 25.31 2.77 -5.11
N ASN A 135 24.86 2.14 -6.20
CA ASN A 135 25.12 2.59 -7.58
C ASN A 135 23.90 3.20 -8.28
N VAL A 136 22.78 3.39 -7.56
CA VAL A 136 21.79 4.37 -8.02
C VAL A 136 22.37 5.73 -7.67
N ALA A 137 23.30 6.18 -8.52
CA ALA A 137 23.66 7.58 -8.62
C ALA A 137 22.35 8.28 -8.91
N ALA A 138 21.80 8.82 -7.85
CA ALA A 138 20.54 9.45 -7.84
C ALA A 138 20.80 10.82 -8.49
N ASP A 139 20.86 10.83 -9.83
CA ASP A 139 21.07 12.02 -10.64
C ASP A 139 20.11 13.10 -10.15
N ARG A 140 20.50 14.37 -10.20
CA ARG A 140 19.78 15.49 -9.52
C ARG A 140 18.33 15.73 -10.00
N GLN A 141 17.72 14.79 -10.72
CA GLN A 141 16.34 14.77 -11.21
C GLN A 141 15.27 14.10 -10.32
N TRP A 142 15.55 13.60 -9.12
CA TRP A 142 14.51 12.99 -8.25
C TRP A 142 14.16 13.79 -6.99
N LYS A 143 14.40 15.11 -6.98
CA LYS A 143 14.02 16.02 -5.87
C LYS A 143 12.50 16.11 -5.60
N TYR A 144 11.67 15.37 -6.33
CA TYR A 144 10.21 15.42 -6.26
C TYR A 144 9.49 14.07 -6.14
N VAL A 145 10.19 12.95 -5.90
CA VAL A 145 9.53 11.63 -5.80
C VAL A 145 9.19 11.19 -4.37
N MET A 146 9.63 11.90 -3.33
CA MET A 146 9.15 11.64 -1.97
C MET A 146 8.78 12.93 -1.24
N LEU A 147 7.60 13.45 -1.57
CA LEU A 147 6.74 14.17 -0.65
C LEU A 147 5.30 13.79 -1.00
N THR A 148 4.72 12.95 -0.16
CA THR A 148 3.28 12.75 -0.07
C THR A 148 2.62 14.12 0.07
N ARG A 149 1.78 14.49 -0.92
CA ARG A 149 1.10 15.78 -1.09
C ARG A 149 2.00 17.01 -1.35
N ALA A 150 2.54 17.08 -2.56
CA ALA A 150 2.59 18.36 -3.28
C ALA A 150 1.82 18.18 -4.59
N ASP A 151 0.73 18.93 -4.77
CA ASP A 151 -0.09 18.98 -6.00
C ASP A 151 0.71 19.57 -7.18
N SER A 152 1.77 18.91 -7.61
CA SER A 152 2.37 19.19 -8.90
C SER A 152 1.61 18.41 -9.96
N LYS A 153 0.50 18.99 -10.41
CA LYS A 153 -0.16 18.55 -11.65
C LYS A 153 0.89 18.69 -12.75
N ALA A 154 1.45 17.58 -13.22
CA ALA A 154 2.32 17.63 -14.40
C ALA A 154 1.47 18.11 -15.58
N VAL A 155 1.73 19.33 -16.05
CA VAL A 155 0.98 19.96 -17.13
C VAL A 155 1.81 19.86 -18.41
N GLY A 156 1.32 19.08 -19.37
CA GLY A 156 1.93 18.90 -20.68
C GLY A 156 0.87 18.65 -21.75
N CYS A 157 1.26 18.77 -23.02
CA CYS A 157 0.40 18.53 -24.16
C CYS A 157 0.72 17.18 -24.82
N GLU A 158 -0.34 16.46 -25.18
CA GLU A 158 -0.31 15.19 -25.93
C GLU A 158 0.48 15.31 -27.24
N ASP A 159 1.11 14.23 -27.66
CA ASP A 159 1.78 14.17 -28.96
C ASP A 159 0.76 14.20 -30.11
N LEU A 160 1.00 15.06 -31.09
CA LEU A 160 0.15 15.16 -32.29
C LEU A 160 0.57 14.09 -33.29
N VAL A 161 -0.41 13.32 -33.79
CA VAL A 161 -0.20 12.43 -34.93
C VAL A 161 -0.17 13.27 -36.20
N ALA A 162 0.84 13.06 -37.05
CA ALA A 162 1.01 13.77 -38.32
C ALA A 162 -0.14 13.45 -39.28
N PRO A 163 -0.92 14.45 -39.74
CA PRO A 163 -1.89 14.28 -40.82
C PRO A 163 -1.22 13.98 -42.17
N ASP A 164 -1.99 13.47 -43.12
CA ASP A 164 -1.51 13.15 -44.46
C ASP A 164 -0.79 14.34 -45.13
N TYR A 165 0.32 14.04 -45.82
CA TYR A 165 1.18 15.02 -46.51
C TYR A 165 1.85 16.07 -45.61
N THR A 166 1.95 15.81 -44.31
CA THR A 166 2.66 16.65 -43.34
C THR A 166 3.73 15.88 -42.58
N TRP A 167 4.74 16.59 -42.10
CA TRP A 167 5.72 16.09 -41.13
C TRP A 167 5.68 16.95 -39.86
N ILE A 168 6.02 16.33 -38.72
CA ILE A 168 5.99 16.96 -37.41
C ILE A 168 7.36 16.81 -36.75
N GLU A 169 7.91 17.90 -36.23
CA GLU A 169 9.11 17.92 -35.40
C GLU A 169 8.80 18.58 -34.05
N ARG A 170 8.99 17.84 -32.95
CA ARG A 170 8.75 18.33 -31.58
C ARG A 170 10.04 18.79 -30.92
N LYS A 171 10.06 20.04 -30.45
CA LYS A 171 11.14 20.63 -29.64
C LYS A 171 10.56 21.17 -28.33
N ARG A 172 10.65 20.36 -27.26
CA ARG A 172 10.15 20.70 -25.91
C ARG A 172 8.66 21.07 -25.91
N ASN A 173 8.35 22.37 -25.77
CA ASN A 173 7.01 22.95 -25.72
C ASN A 173 6.58 23.58 -27.06
N VAL A 174 7.32 23.35 -28.14
CA VAL A 174 6.98 23.83 -29.49
C VAL A 174 6.96 22.64 -30.45
N ILE A 175 5.91 22.55 -31.25
CA ILE A 175 5.83 21.62 -32.38
C ILE A 175 5.90 22.45 -33.66
N THR A 176 6.75 22.01 -34.59
CA THR A 176 6.82 22.53 -35.95
C THR A 176 6.16 21.52 -36.89
N ILE A 177 5.19 21.96 -37.69
CA ILE A 177 4.52 21.15 -38.70
C ILE A 177 4.87 21.72 -40.07
N GLY A 178 5.24 20.85 -41.01
CA GLY A 178 5.55 21.23 -42.39
C GLY A 178 4.80 20.42 -43.43
N CYS A 179 4.51 21.02 -44.58
CA CYS A 179 3.96 20.33 -45.74
C CYS A 179 5.09 19.68 -46.56
N VAL A 180 4.84 18.46 -47.06
CA VAL A 180 5.83 17.71 -47.86
C VAL A 180 6.07 18.35 -49.25
N HIS A 181 5.04 18.98 -49.84
CA HIS A 181 5.06 19.38 -51.25
C HIS A 181 5.57 20.80 -51.55
N ASN A 182 5.37 21.75 -50.63
CA ASN A 182 5.64 23.17 -50.89
C ASN A 182 6.53 23.83 -49.82
N GLY A 183 7.09 23.04 -48.89
CA GLY A 183 8.00 23.54 -47.85
C GLY A 183 7.36 24.50 -46.83
N TYR A 184 6.04 24.71 -46.88
CA TYR A 184 5.32 25.57 -45.95
C TYR A 184 5.36 24.97 -44.54
N THR A 185 5.75 25.76 -43.54
CA THR A 185 5.85 25.31 -42.14
C THR A 185 5.15 26.29 -41.19
N TRP A 186 4.57 25.76 -40.12
CA TRP A 186 3.99 26.55 -39.03
C TRP A 186 4.32 25.93 -37.68
N GLN A 187 4.25 26.74 -36.62
CA GLN A 187 4.60 26.32 -35.26
C GLN A 187 3.42 26.49 -34.30
N VAL A 188 3.28 25.54 -33.38
CA VAL A 188 2.33 25.57 -32.27
C VAL A 188 3.07 25.43 -30.95
N LYS A 189 2.63 26.16 -29.92
CA LYS A 189 3.25 26.18 -28.59
C LYS A 189 2.32 25.55 -27.56
N CYS A 190 2.86 24.67 -26.73
CA CYS A 190 2.15 24.07 -25.61
C CYS A 190 2.09 25.08 -24.45
N ILE A 191 0.88 25.50 -24.11
CA ILE A 191 0.61 26.37 -22.97
C ILE A 191 -0.45 25.67 -22.13
N GLY A 192 -0.06 25.26 -20.92
CA GLY A 192 -0.90 24.39 -20.12
C GLY A 192 -1.00 23.00 -20.75
N SER A 193 -2.23 22.53 -21.01
CA SER A 193 -2.51 21.25 -21.69
C SER A 193 -2.99 21.41 -23.13
N LYS A 194 -2.87 22.61 -23.74
CA LYS A 194 -3.36 22.88 -25.09
C LYS A 194 -2.26 23.40 -26.02
N TRP A 195 -2.31 22.95 -27.27
CA TRP A 195 -1.52 23.48 -28.36
C TRP A 195 -2.14 24.78 -28.88
N ILE A 196 -1.38 25.87 -28.82
CA ILE A 196 -1.80 27.20 -29.27
C ILE A 196 -0.86 27.66 -30.38
N GLY A 197 -1.42 28.00 -31.54
CA GLY A 197 -0.68 28.52 -32.68
C GLY A 197 -1.55 28.60 -33.92
N PHE A 198 -0.97 29.12 -35.00
CA PHE A 198 -1.64 29.20 -36.30
C PHE A 198 -1.84 27.79 -36.88
N ARG A 199 -3.06 27.46 -37.33
CA ARG A 199 -3.35 26.19 -37.99
C ARG A 199 -3.20 26.35 -39.50
N GLY A 200 -2.06 25.92 -40.03
CA GLY A 200 -1.84 25.82 -41.48
C GLY A 200 -2.66 24.70 -42.09
N ASN A 201 -3.04 24.86 -43.36
CA ASN A 201 -3.68 23.82 -44.16
C ASN A 201 -2.81 23.57 -45.40
N CYS A 202 -2.42 22.32 -45.62
CA CYS A 202 -1.59 21.92 -46.76
C CYS A 202 -2.41 21.69 -48.05
N THR A 203 -3.65 22.15 -48.14
CA THR A 203 -4.41 22.11 -49.41
C THR A 203 -4.10 23.34 -50.25
N GLY A 204 -3.33 23.12 -51.33
CA GLY A 204 -3.01 24.17 -52.29
C GLY A 204 -2.21 23.67 -53.49
N GLN A 205 -2.93 23.17 -54.49
CA GLN A 205 -2.57 22.97 -55.90
C GLN A 205 -1.56 21.88 -56.26
N THR A 206 -2.09 20.74 -56.68
CA THR A 206 -1.50 19.85 -57.67
C THR A 206 -1.41 20.61 -59.00
N GLU A 207 -0.28 21.24 -59.31
CA GLU A 207 -0.04 21.66 -60.70
C GLU A 207 0.12 20.41 -61.56
N THR A 208 -0.83 20.24 -62.47
CA THR A 208 -0.89 19.14 -63.42
C THR A 208 0.01 19.51 -64.60
N LYS A 209 0.97 18.64 -64.95
CA LYS A 209 1.63 18.65 -66.26
C LYS A 209 1.26 17.36 -67.00
N PRO A 210 0.73 17.43 -68.24
CA PRO A 210 0.18 16.27 -68.93
C PRO A 210 1.23 15.41 -69.66
N ASP A 211 0.87 14.13 -69.73
CA ASP A 211 1.12 13.06 -70.71
C ASP A 211 2.52 12.79 -71.26
N VAL A 212 3.03 11.57 -70.98
CA VAL A 212 3.66 10.67 -71.98
C VAL A 212 3.43 9.18 -71.61
N VAL A 213 2.49 8.54 -72.33
CA VAL A 213 2.55 7.18 -72.95
C VAL A 213 2.71 5.91 -72.07
N LYS A 214 1.66 5.07 -72.03
CA LYS A 214 1.70 3.57 -71.92
C LYS A 214 1.98 2.96 -73.32
N PRO A 215 2.29 1.66 -73.59
CA PRO A 215 2.12 0.37 -72.85
C PRO A 215 3.34 -0.60 -73.05
N PRO A 216 3.36 -1.97 -72.82
CA PRO A 216 2.28 -2.92 -72.57
C PRO A 216 2.44 -3.97 -71.45
N GLU A 217 1.34 -4.71 -71.28
CA GLU A 217 1.02 -5.86 -70.43
C GLU A 217 2.04 -7.00 -70.48
N VAL A 218 2.27 -7.66 -69.33
CA VAL A 218 2.41 -9.14 -69.23
C VAL A 218 2.02 -9.60 -67.81
N GLY A 219 1.21 -10.65 -67.73
CA GLY A 219 1.47 -11.71 -66.74
C GLY A 219 0.49 -11.89 -65.60
N GLN A 220 -0.65 -12.51 -65.90
CA GLN A 220 -1.54 -13.19 -64.97
C GLN A 220 -0.78 -14.16 -64.03
N LYS A 221 -1.08 -14.13 -62.73
CA LYS A 221 -0.72 -15.21 -61.77
C LYS A 221 -1.97 -15.67 -61.01
N PRO A 222 -2.19 -16.98 -60.79
CA PRO A 222 -3.48 -17.49 -60.37
C PRO A 222 -3.77 -17.20 -58.89
N SER A 223 -5.06 -17.03 -58.59
CA SER A 223 -5.62 -16.93 -57.24
C SER A 223 -5.26 -18.13 -56.37
N PRO A 224 -4.94 -17.95 -55.08
CA PRO A 224 -4.89 -19.07 -54.13
C PRO A 224 -6.31 -19.60 -53.91
N LYS A 225 -6.47 -20.93 -54.00
CA LYS A 225 -7.71 -21.64 -53.65
C LYS A 225 -8.14 -21.22 -52.25
N GLN A 226 -9.23 -20.45 -52.15
CA GLN A 226 -9.91 -20.26 -50.87
C GLN A 226 -10.59 -21.57 -50.50
N THR A 227 -10.01 -22.29 -49.54
CA THR A 227 -10.66 -23.39 -48.85
C THR A 227 -11.80 -22.82 -48.01
N ILE A 228 -12.99 -22.79 -48.61
CA ILE A 228 -14.26 -22.53 -47.92
C ILE A 228 -14.63 -23.80 -47.16
N VAL A 229 -13.92 -24.08 -46.07
CA VAL A 229 -14.37 -25.03 -45.05
C VAL A 229 -13.97 -24.46 -43.69
N THR A 230 -15.01 -24.08 -42.93
CA THR A 230 -15.08 -24.04 -41.45
C THR A 230 -14.44 -22.90 -40.64
N LYS A 231 -14.41 -21.66 -41.15
CA LYS A 231 -14.25 -20.47 -40.27
C LYS A 231 -15.27 -20.45 -39.11
N GLY A 232 -16.49 -20.94 -39.35
CA GLY A 232 -17.52 -21.07 -38.31
C GLY A 232 -17.12 -22.00 -37.15
N ILE A 233 -16.42 -23.11 -37.43
CA ILE A 233 -15.98 -24.05 -36.38
C ILE A 233 -14.83 -23.43 -35.57
N GLN A 234 -13.96 -22.66 -36.22
CA GLN A 234 -12.89 -21.94 -35.52
C GLN A 234 -13.45 -20.88 -34.56
N TYR A 235 -14.47 -20.13 -34.95
CA TYR A 235 -15.13 -19.17 -34.06
C TYR A 235 -15.92 -19.87 -32.93
N ALA A 236 -16.59 -21.00 -33.22
CA ALA A 236 -17.30 -21.76 -32.20
C ALA A 236 -16.35 -22.34 -31.13
N LEU A 237 -15.19 -22.86 -31.55
CA LEU A 237 -14.18 -23.40 -30.63
C LEU A 237 -13.55 -22.30 -29.76
N THR A 238 -13.22 -21.15 -30.35
CA THR A 238 -12.65 -20.02 -29.59
C THR A 238 -13.62 -19.49 -28.56
N ILE A 239 -14.90 -19.31 -28.90
CA ILE A 239 -15.93 -18.87 -27.96
C ILE A 239 -16.12 -19.90 -26.84
N GLY A 240 -16.22 -21.19 -27.16
CA GLY A 240 -16.36 -22.25 -26.16
C GLY A 240 -15.21 -22.30 -25.16
N ILE A 241 -13.97 -22.15 -25.64
CA ILE A 241 -12.78 -22.10 -24.80
C ILE A 241 -12.79 -20.86 -23.90
N THR A 242 -13.15 -19.68 -24.43
CA THR A 242 -13.24 -18.45 -23.61
C THR A 242 -14.28 -18.56 -22.50
N VAL A 243 -15.45 -19.12 -22.76
CA VAL A 243 -16.50 -19.31 -21.75
C VAL A 243 -16.05 -20.30 -20.66
N LEU A 244 -15.37 -21.38 -21.04
CA LEU A 244 -14.82 -22.35 -20.10
C LEU A 244 -13.75 -21.72 -19.21
N PHE A 245 -12.86 -20.89 -19.77
CA PHE A 245 -11.89 -20.12 -19.00
C PHE A 245 -12.55 -19.14 -18.03
N CYS A 246 -13.58 -18.40 -18.47
CA CYS A 246 -14.35 -17.53 -17.59
C CYS A 246 -14.95 -18.32 -16.41
N PHE A 247 -15.50 -19.51 -16.65
CA PHE A 247 -16.01 -20.39 -15.59
C PHE A 247 -14.92 -20.85 -14.61
N VAL A 248 -13.73 -21.21 -15.08
CA VAL A 248 -12.61 -21.61 -14.21
C VAL A 248 -12.11 -20.44 -13.37
N VAL A 249 -11.98 -19.24 -13.95
CA VAL A 249 -11.56 -18.04 -13.22
C VAL A 249 -12.60 -17.64 -12.17
N ILE A 250 -13.89 -17.71 -12.50
CA ILE A 250 -14.98 -17.39 -11.56
C ILE A 250 -15.03 -18.43 -10.43
N THR A 251 -14.94 -19.73 -10.74
CA THR A 251 -14.97 -20.78 -9.71
C THR A 251 -13.73 -20.74 -8.81
N THR A 252 -12.53 -20.58 -9.37
CA THR A 252 -11.30 -20.41 -8.57
C THR A 252 -11.34 -19.13 -7.76
N GLY A 253 -11.79 -18.01 -8.32
CA GLY A 253 -12.01 -16.75 -7.61
C GLY A 253 -13.01 -16.91 -6.46
N PHE A 254 -14.12 -17.61 -6.67
CA PHE A 254 -15.12 -17.90 -5.64
C PHE A 254 -14.55 -18.79 -4.53
N VAL A 255 -13.77 -19.82 -4.88
CA VAL A 255 -13.09 -20.68 -3.90
C VAL A 255 -12.03 -19.90 -3.12
N CYS A 256 -11.27 -19.03 -3.77
CA CYS A 256 -10.29 -18.16 -3.12
C CYS A 256 -10.96 -17.15 -2.18
N LEU A 257 -12.07 -16.53 -2.60
CA LEU A 257 -12.87 -15.63 -1.77
C LEU A 257 -13.42 -16.36 -0.55
N LYS A 258 -13.98 -17.56 -0.75
CA LYS A 258 -14.47 -18.39 0.35
C LYS A 258 -13.34 -18.80 1.28
N LYS A 259 -12.18 -19.20 0.76
CA LYS A 259 -11.01 -19.53 1.57
C LYS A 259 -10.48 -18.32 2.34
N ALA A 260 -10.54 -17.12 1.77
CA ALA A 260 -10.21 -15.87 2.46
C ALA A 260 -11.22 -15.57 3.58
N GLU A 261 -12.52 -15.76 3.33
CA GLU A 261 -13.56 -15.66 4.37
C GLU A 261 -13.35 -16.68 5.50
N TYR A 262 -13.01 -17.94 5.18
CA TYR A 262 -12.70 -18.97 6.18
C TYR A 262 -11.46 -18.60 6.98
N LYS A 263 -10.40 -18.08 6.34
CA LYS A 263 -9.19 -17.59 7.02
C LYS A 263 -9.46 -16.36 7.90
N ALA A 264 -10.29 -15.42 7.46
CA ALA A 264 -10.68 -14.24 8.24
C ALA A 264 -11.57 -14.61 9.43
N LYS A 265 -12.43 -15.62 9.29
CA LYS A 265 -13.21 -16.18 10.41
C LYS A 265 -12.32 -16.97 11.38
N ALA A 266 -11.33 -17.70 10.88
CA ALA A 266 -10.34 -18.39 11.71
C ALA A 266 -9.44 -17.40 12.46
N SER A 267 -9.00 -16.29 11.85
CA SER A 267 -8.22 -15.27 12.56
C SER A 267 -9.04 -14.58 13.64
N LYS A 268 -10.31 -14.24 13.38
CA LYS A 268 -11.22 -13.73 14.41
C LYS A 268 -11.51 -14.75 15.51
N GLY A 269 -11.58 -16.04 15.17
CA GLY A 269 -11.76 -17.13 16.14
C GLY A 269 -10.52 -17.35 17.01
N ILE A 270 -9.33 -17.26 16.43
CA ILE A 270 -8.04 -17.30 17.15
C ILE A 270 -7.90 -16.05 18.01
N GLU A 271 -8.24 -14.85 17.51
CA GLU A 271 -8.26 -13.61 18.31
C GLU A 271 -9.25 -13.72 19.48
N LEU A 272 -10.45 -14.32 19.27
CA LEU A 272 -11.39 -14.61 20.36
C LEU A 272 -10.86 -15.65 21.35
N GLN A 273 -10.14 -16.68 20.89
CA GLN A 273 -9.51 -17.69 21.73
C GLN A 273 -8.25 -17.18 22.44
N GLU A 274 -7.53 -16.21 21.89
CA GLU A 274 -6.37 -15.56 22.51
C GLU A 274 -6.86 -14.53 23.54
N MET A 275 -7.97 -13.84 23.27
CA MET A 275 -8.67 -12.99 24.25
C MET A 275 -9.38 -13.79 25.36
N THR A 276 -9.63 -15.09 25.17
CA THR A 276 -10.22 -15.99 26.20
C THR A 276 -9.24 -17.02 26.74
N GLY A 277 -8.04 -17.09 26.17
CA GLY A 277 -6.96 -18.02 26.48
C GLY A 277 -6.05 -17.53 27.60
N ASP A 278 -6.58 -16.78 28.56
CA ASP A 278 -5.98 -16.62 29.89
C ASP A 278 -7.01 -16.19 30.96
N TYR A 279 -8.27 -16.63 30.84
CA TYR A 279 -9.29 -16.40 31.86
C TYR A 279 -9.64 -17.68 32.63
N SER A 280 -8.60 -18.38 33.12
CA SER A 280 -8.74 -19.32 34.25
C SER A 280 -8.45 -18.66 35.61
N ASN A 281 -8.38 -17.32 35.65
CA ASN A 281 -8.24 -16.56 36.88
C ASN A 281 -9.34 -15.50 36.94
N THR A 282 -10.59 -15.94 37.07
CA THR A 282 -11.69 -15.05 37.44
C THR A 282 -11.42 -14.50 38.84
N TRP A 283 -10.74 -13.37 38.96
CA TRP A 283 -10.85 -12.51 40.13
C TRP A 283 -12.25 -11.88 40.07
N LYS A 284 -13.25 -12.65 40.50
CA LYS A 284 -14.59 -12.13 40.76
C LYS A 284 -14.47 -11.04 41.82
N ALA A 285 -14.90 -9.83 41.47
CA ALA A 285 -14.98 -8.65 42.31
C ALA A 285 -15.10 -8.98 43.82
N THR A 286 -14.01 -8.75 44.54
CA THR A 286 -13.89 -8.98 45.98
C THR A 286 -14.75 -7.95 46.73
N LEU A 287 -15.73 -8.43 47.49
CA LEU A 287 -16.61 -7.59 48.30
C LEU A 287 -15.79 -6.96 49.45
N MET A 288 -15.67 -5.64 49.49
CA MET A 288 -15.15 -4.91 50.66
C MET A 288 -16.33 -4.60 51.61
N ARG A 289 -16.26 -4.99 52.89
CA ARG A 289 -17.16 -4.49 53.92
C ARG A 289 -16.40 -3.56 54.88
N PRO A 290 -16.95 -2.40 55.25
CA PRO A 290 -16.40 -1.58 56.32
C PRO A 290 -16.59 -2.27 57.68
N VAL A 291 -15.60 -2.13 58.56
CA VAL A 291 -15.66 -2.56 59.95
C VAL A 291 -16.65 -1.67 60.70
N THR A 292 -17.75 -2.24 61.18
CA THR A 292 -18.58 -1.61 62.22
C THR A 292 -18.28 -2.34 63.52
N ASN A 293 -17.40 -1.79 64.36
CA ASN A 293 -17.21 -2.33 65.70
C ASN A 293 -18.01 -1.52 66.73
N ASP A 294 -18.67 -2.31 67.58
CA ASP A 294 -19.13 -2.03 68.92
C ASP A 294 -20.29 -1.04 69.12
N LEU A 295 -21.44 -1.61 69.49
CA LEU A 295 -22.66 -0.95 69.96
C LEU A 295 -22.50 -0.14 71.27
N ASN A 296 -21.28 0.16 71.74
CA ASN A 296 -21.04 0.78 73.05
C ASN A 296 -20.12 2.01 73.06
N ASN A 297 -19.72 2.59 71.92
CA ASN A 297 -18.94 3.85 71.95
C ASN A 297 -19.17 4.76 70.72
N PRO A 298 -19.90 5.89 70.87
CA PRO A 298 -20.23 6.77 69.74
C PRO A 298 -19.11 7.73 69.28
N ASN A 299 -17.91 7.74 69.91
CA ASN A 299 -16.85 8.72 69.60
C ASN A 299 -15.51 8.12 69.11
N ALA A 300 -15.46 6.84 68.72
CA ALA A 300 -14.25 6.27 68.15
C ALA A 300 -14.16 6.54 66.63
N SER A 301 -13.10 7.24 66.20
CA SER A 301 -12.75 7.32 64.77
C SER A 301 -12.17 5.98 64.30
N PRO A 302 -12.65 5.38 63.19
CA PRO A 302 -12.24 4.04 62.79
C PRO A 302 -10.83 4.05 62.18
N PRO A 303 -9.96 3.05 62.46
CA PRO A 303 -8.80 2.81 61.61
C PRO A 303 -9.28 2.29 60.25
N GLN A 304 -8.84 2.91 59.16
CA GLN A 304 -9.09 2.39 57.81
C GLN A 304 -8.17 1.20 57.56
N GLN A 305 -8.60 0.01 57.96
CA GLN A 305 -7.96 -1.24 57.54
C GLN A 305 -8.98 -2.10 56.79
N PHE A 306 -8.65 -2.40 55.54
CA PHE A 306 -9.45 -3.26 54.68
C PHE A 306 -8.87 -4.67 54.73
N TYR A 307 -9.72 -5.63 55.09
CA TYR A 307 -9.39 -7.06 55.05
C TYR A 307 -9.83 -7.65 53.71
N VAL A 308 -8.97 -8.44 53.10
CA VAL A 308 -9.33 -9.25 51.93
C VAL A 308 -10.00 -10.52 52.45
N LEU A 309 -11.28 -10.72 52.15
CA LEU A 309 -12.05 -11.89 52.58
C LEU A 309 -12.10 -12.97 51.49
N ASN A 310 -12.07 -14.22 51.91
CA ASN A 310 -12.31 -15.37 51.04
C ASN A 310 -13.80 -15.50 50.72
N GLN A 311 -14.19 -15.50 49.45
CA GLN A 311 -15.60 -15.58 49.04
C GLN A 311 -16.30 -16.90 49.40
N GLN A 312 -15.57 -17.96 49.72
CA GLN A 312 -16.17 -19.27 49.96
C GLN A 312 -16.53 -19.52 51.44
N ASN A 313 -15.90 -18.81 52.37
CA ASN A 313 -16.08 -18.99 53.81
C ASN A 313 -15.99 -17.68 54.63
N ASP A 314 -15.91 -16.53 53.97
CA ASP A 314 -15.82 -15.19 54.60
C ASP A 314 -14.67 -15.04 55.61
N THR A 315 -13.59 -15.82 55.49
CA THR A 315 -12.42 -15.68 56.37
C THR A 315 -11.40 -14.66 55.85
N PRO A 316 -10.72 -13.91 56.73
CA PRO A 316 -9.72 -12.93 56.32
C PRO A 316 -8.44 -13.60 55.82
N ILE A 317 -8.04 -13.27 54.59
CA ILE A 317 -6.84 -13.79 53.91
C ILE A 317 -5.65 -12.84 54.06
N GLY A 318 -5.90 -11.54 54.27
CA GLY A 318 -4.83 -10.55 54.42
C GLY A 318 -5.34 -9.18 54.84
N THR A 319 -4.41 -8.33 55.26
CA THR A 319 -4.65 -6.92 55.60
C THR A 319 -3.93 -6.03 54.60
N LEU A 320 -4.63 -5.03 54.06
CA LEU A 320 -4.00 -3.93 53.34
C LEU A 320 -3.64 -2.86 54.38
N ARG A 321 -2.35 -2.51 54.46
CA ARG A 321 -1.81 -1.51 55.38
C ARG A 321 -1.62 -0.18 54.68
#